data_AF-A0A455UI36-F1
#
_entry.id   AF-A0A455UI36-F1
#
_cell.length_a   1.000
_cell.length_b   1.000
_cell.length_c   1.000
_cell.angle_alpha   90.00
_cell.angle_beta   90.00
_cell.angle_gamma   90.00
#
_symmetry.space_group_name_H-M   'P 1'
#
loop_
_entity.id
_entity.type
_entity.pdbx_description
1 polymer ?
#
loop_
_entity_poly.entity_id
_entity_poly.type
_entity_poly.pdbx_seq_one_letter_code
_entity_poly.pdbx_strand_id
1 'polypeptide(L)'
;MIVVTSDDDEVLGIADEYKSQNVISIKRPPELSSDIAKSVDAVKHALLQLSKMGIYPNQILLLQPTSPLRKACDIQGAIDFENEKADNVISVCELEHPSAWCGMISEDRVLHGFDLSVSRSQEARKEYRINGAIYVVNRLAFMSKGSMILRNQNICYATGKVNRYRHLL
;
A
#
# COMPACT_ATOMS: atom_id res chain seq x y z
N MET A 1 14.61 9.70 6.10
CA MET A 1 14.15 10.64 5.06
C MET A 1 12.74 10.26 4.69
N ILE A 2 11.84 11.25 4.59
CA ILE A 2 10.46 11.06 4.16
C ILE A 2 10.25 11.88 2.90
N VAL A 3 9.51 11.33 1.94
CA VAL A 3 9.21 12.03 0.67
C VAL A 3 7.70 12.11 0.51
N VAL A 4 7.19 13.32 0.33
CA VAL A 4 5.78 13.57 0.01
C VAL A 4 5.71 13.98 -1.44
N THR A 5 4.95 13.23 -2.24
CA THR A 5 4.69 13.57 -3.64
C THR A 5 3.21 13.87 -3.84
N SER A 6 2.93 15.07 -4.34
CA SER A 6 1.57 15.57 -4.60
C SER A 6 1.60 16.53 -5.78
N ASP A 7 0.49 16.65 -6.50
CA ASP A 7 0.19 17.74 -7.41
C ASP A 7 -0.59 18.88 -6.73
N ASP A 8 -1.08 18.68 -5.52
CA ASP A 8 -1.73 19.71 -4.71
C ASP A 8 -0.69 20.56 -3.95
N ASP A 9 -0.71 21.88 -4.16
CA ASP A 9 0.20 22.83 -3.50
C ASP A 9 -0.07 22.96 -1.99
N GLU A 10 -1.29 22.76 -1.51
CA GLU A 10 -1.60 22.77 -0.08
C GLU A 10 -0.93 21.59 0.63
N VAL A 11 -1.00 20.39 0.02
CA VAL A 11 -0.34 19.19 0.54
C VAL A 11 1.18 19.35 0.57
N LEU A 12 1.76 19.97 -0.47
CA LEU A 12 3.20 20.24 -0.50
C LEU A 12 3.59 21.34 0.49
N GLY A 13 2.75 22.35 0.69
CA GLY A 13 2.93 23.38 1.70
C GLY A 13 3.01 22.78 3.10
N ILE A 14 2.11 21.86 3.44
CA ILE A 14 2.16 21.12 4.71
C ILE A 14 3.47 20.33 4.80
N ALA A 15 3.88 19.61 3.75
CA ALA A 15 5.14 18.85 3.78
C ALA A 15 6.37 19.76 3.97
N ASP A 16 6.32 20.97 3.42
CA ASP A 16 7.39 21.98 3.50
C ASP A 16 7.61 22.48 4.92
N GLU A 17 6.57 22.53 5.76
CA GLU A 17 6.68 22.86 7.19
C GLU A 17 7.59 21.86 7.95
N TYR A 18 7.74 20.63 7.44
CA TYR A 18 8.54 19.58 8.05
C TYR A 18 9.92 19.39 7.39
N LYS A 19 10.36 20.31 6.51
CA LYS A 19 11.69 20.25 5.86
C LYS A 19 12.85 20.08 6.85
N SER A 20 12.78 20.77 7.99
CA SER A 20 13.78 20.66 9.08
C SER A 20 13.89 19.26 9.68
N GLN A 21 12.88 18.41 9.47
CA GLN A 21 12.81 17.02 9.94
C GLN A 21 13.15 16.01 8.83
N ASN A 22 13.87 16.43 7.79
CA ASN A 22 14.25 15.60 6.63
C ASN A 22 13.05 15.10 5.81
N VAL A 23 12.01 15.93 5.69
CA VAL A 23 10.90 15.74 4.74
C VAL A 23 11.24 16.48 3.44
N ILE A 24 11.05 15.81 2.30
CA ILE A 24 11.24 16.37 0.96
C ILE A 24 9.89 16.38 0.26
N SER A 25 9.47 17.55 -0.23
CA SER A 25 8.30 17.69 -1.09
C SER A 25 8.69 17.57 -2.56
N ILE A 26 7.89 16.83 -3.34
CA ILE A 26 8.10 16.64 -4.78
C ILE A 26 6.78 16.90 -5.50
N LYS A 27 6.71 18.02 -6.22
CA LYS A 27 5.58 18.33 -7.11
C LYS A 27 5.48 17.28 -8.20
N ARG A 28 4.34 16.60 -8.26
CA ARG A 28 4.04 15.60 -9.28
C ARG A 28 3.50 16.27 -10.54
N PRO A 29 3.94 15.88 -11.75
CA PRO A 29 3.37 16.41 -12.97
C PRO A 29 1.96 15.84 -13.20
N PRO A 30 1.07 16.56 -13.91
CA PRO A 30 -0.35 16.22 -14.02
C PRO A 30 -0.62 14.81 -14.57
N GLU A 31 0.23 14.30 -15.45
CA GLU A 31 0.06 12.98 -16.07
C GLU A 31 0.12 11.84 -15.04
N LEU A 32 0.76 12.08 -13.89
CA LEU A 32 0.93 11.11 -12.80
C LEU A 32 -0.05 11.32 -11.64
N SER A 33 -1.04 12.21 -11.80
CA SER A 33 -2.05 12.53 -10.78
C SER A 33 -3.49 12.31 -11.23
N SER A 34 -3.70 11.80 -12.46
CA SER A 34 -5.04 11.43 -12.93
C SER A 34 -5.60 10.20 -12.19
N ASP A 35 -6.92 9.99 -12.27
CA ASP A 35 -7.60 8.82 -11.66
C ASP A 35 -7.09 7.46 -12.17
N ILE A 36 -6.45 7.45 -13.35
CA ILE A 36 -5.85 6.25 -13.95
C ILE A 36 -4.35 6.13 -13.67
N ALA A 37 -3.74 7.12 -13.02
CA ALA A 37 -2.32 7.11 -12.72
C ALA A 37 -1.98 6.02 -11.69
N LYS A 38 -0.93 5.26 -11.97
CA LYS A 38 -0.50 4.17 -11.08
C LYS A 38 0.41 4.73 -10.00
N SER A 39 0.23 4.29 -8.76
CA SER A 39 1.12 4.68 -7.64
C SER A 39 2.59 4.35 -7.91
N VAL A 40 2.87 3.30 -8.69
CA VAL A 40 4.22 2.93 -9.12
C VAL A 40 4.90 4.06 -9.91
N ASP A 41 4.17 4.74 -10.79
CA ASP A 41 4.74 5.77 -11.64
C ASP A 41 5.05 7.04 -10.83
N ALA A 42 4.23 7.35 -9.82
CA ALA A 42 4.53 8.38 -8.83
C ALA A 42 5.81 8.07 -8.03
N VAL A 43 6.02 6.81 -7.62
CA VAL A 43 7.24 6.37 -6.92
C VAL A 43 8.47 6.49 -7.85
N LYS A 44 8.36 6.05 -9.11
CA LYS A 44 9.46 6.21 -10.10
C LYS A 44 9.81 7.68 -10.31
N HIS A 45 8.81 8.55 -10.43
CA HIS A 45 9.03 9.99 -10.53
C HIS A 45 9.77 10.53 -9.31
N ALA A 46 9.34 10.16 -8.09
CA ALA A 46 10.02 10.58 -6.86
C ALA A 46 11.48 10.10 -6.82
N LEU A 47 11.77 8.84 -7.18
CA LEU A 47 13.13 8.31 -7.25
C LEU A 47 14.00 9.05 -8.26
N LEU A 48 13.45 9.43 -9.42
CA LEU A 48 14.15 10.21 -10.43
C LEU A 48 14.50 11.62 -9.94
N GLN A 49 13.61 12.27 -9.18
CA GLN A 49 13.92 13.57 -8.60
C GLN A 49 14.98 13.45 -7.49
N LEU A 50 14.90 12.42 -6.65
CA LEU A 50 15.94 12.13 -5.65
C LEU A 50 17.31 11.87 -6.29
N SER A 51 17.37 11.14 -7.42
CA SER A 51 18.65 10.87 -8.09
C SER A 51 19.30 12.14 -8.64
N LYS A 52 18.50 13.12 -9.09
CA LYS A 52 19.01 14.45 -9.50
C LYS A 52 19.61 15.23 -8.32
N MET A 53 19.17 14.93 -7.09
CA MET A 53 19.74 15.46 -5.84
C MET A 53 20.90 14.62 -5.31
N GLY A 54 21.32 13.57 -6.03
CA GLY A 54 22.37 12.65 -5.58
C GLY A 54 21.94 11.65 -4.50
N ILE A 55 20.64 11.48 -4.27
CA ILE A 55 20.07 10.61 -3.24
C ILE A 55 19.61 9.29 -3.86
N TYR A 56 20.12 8.17 -3.34
CA TYR A 56 19.83 6.83 -3.83
C TYR A 56 19.42 5.91 -2.67
N PRO A 57 18.13 5.86 -2.30
CA PRO A 57 17.69 4.99 -1.21
C PRO A 57 17.90 3.52 -1.58
N ASN A 58 18.19 2.68 -0.59
CA ASN A 58 18.31 1.24 -0.78
C ASN A 58 16.95 0.55 -0.80
N GLN A 59 16.00 1.08 -0.02
CA GLN A 59 14.65 0.56 0.14
C GLN A 59 13.61 1.65 -0.08
N ILE A 60 12.43 1.22 -0.49
CA ILE A 60 11.26 2.06 -0.68
C ILE A 60 10.18 1.56 0.27
N LEU A 61 9.72 2.45 1.15
CA LEU A 61 8.56 2.27 1.99
C LEU A 61 7.43 3.16 1.46
N LEU A 62 6.44 2.58 0.78
CA LEU A 62 5.26 3.30 0.32
C LEU A 62 4.15 3.22 1.37
N LEU A 63 3.70 4.38 1.83
CA LEU A 63 2.62 4.54 2.79
C LEU A 63 1.47 5.32 2.12
N GLN A 64 0.33 4.67 1.92
CA GLN A 64 -0.83 5.36 1.33
C GLN A 64 -1.57 6.17 2.41
N PRO A 65 -1.93 7.44 2.14
CA PRO A 65 -2.65 8.29 3.10
C PRO A 65 -4.07 7.78 3.40
N THR A 66 -4.65 6.96 2.51
CA THR A 66 -5.98 6.33 2.65
C THR A 66 -6.05 5.21 3.70
N SER A 67 -4.97 5.02 4.46
CA SER A 67 -4.88 4.06 5.58
C SER A 67 -4.61 4.79 6.91
N PRO A 68 -5.52 5.65 7.40
CA PRO A 68 -5.29 6.49 8.58
C PRO A 68 -5.15 5.71 9.88
N LEU A 69 -5.63 4.46 9.92
CA LEU A 69 -5.53 3.59 11.11
C LEU A 69 -4.15 2.91 11.25
N ARG A 70 -3.27 3.07 10.25
CA ARG A 70 -1.89 2.55 10.30
C ARG A 70 -1.11 3.25 11.42
N LYS A 71 -0.57 2.47 12.36
CA LYS A 71 0.24 2.99 13.48
C LYS A 71 1.73 2.99 13.13
N ALA A 72 2.52 3.73 13.91
CA ALA A 72 3.98 3.71 13.79
C ALA A 72 4.56 2.31 14.06
N CYS A 73 3.97 1.55 14.99
CA CYS A 73 4.37 0.17 15.26
C CYS A 73 4.15 -0.77 14.06
N ASP A 74 3.13 -0.52 13.22
CA ASP A 74 2.91 -1.30 12.01
C ASP A 74 4.01 -1.05 10.97
N ILE A 75 4.46 0.20 10.84
CA ILE A 75 5.59 0.56 9.98
C ILE A 75 6.86 -0.16 10.46
N GLN A 76 7.17 -0.04 11.75
CA GLN A 76 8.39 -0.62 12.31
C GLN A 76 8.37 -2.14 12.16
N GLY A 77 7.25 -2.79 12.49
CA GLY A 77 7.10 -4.24 12.34
C GLY A 77 7.29 -4.70 10.89
N ALA A 78 6.79 -3.95 9.90
CA ALA A 78 6.99 -4.29 8.49
C ALA A 78 8.45 -4.13 8.02
N ILE A 79 9.18 -3.15 8.56
CA ILE A 79 10.62 -2.96 8.29
C ILE A 79 11.44 -4.08 8.91
N ASP A 80 11.17 -4.41 10.17
CA ASP A 80 11.90 -5.46 10.90
C ASP A 80 11.74 -6.82 10.21
N PHE A 81 10.55 -7.11 9.69
CA PHE A 81 10.25 -8.36 8.98
C PHE A 81 10.97 -8.49 7.63
N GLU A 82 11.26 -7.37 6.96
CA GLU A 82 11.99 -7.37 5.67
C GLU A 82 13.44 -7.80 5.88
N ASN A 83 14.10 -7.23 6.90
CA ASN A 83 15.52 -7.46 7.21
C ASN A 83 15.85 -8.92 7.47
N GLU A 84 14.87 -9.74 7.86
CA GLU A 84 15.11 -11.14 8.18
C GLU A 84 15.12 -12.04 6.93
N LYS A 85 14.29 -11.80 5.91
CA LYS A 85 13.95 -12.85 4.91
C LYS A 85 13.42 -12.42 3.52
N ALA A 86 13.32 -11.15 3.12
CA ALA A 86 12.70 -10.82 1.81
C ALA A 86 13.17 -9.56 1.09
N ASP A 87 13.03 -9.60 -0.24
CA ASP A 87 13.17 -8.44 -1.13
C ASP A 87 11.96 -7.48 -1.07
N ASN A 88 10.84 -7.93 -0.48
CA ASN A 88 9.65 -7.11 -0.29
C ASN A 88 8.69 -7.59 0.83
N VAL A 89 7.99 -6.62 1.43
CA VAL A 89 6.94 -6.85 2.43
C VAL A 89 5.69 -6.06 2.04
N ILE A 90 4.52 -6.70 2.14
CA ILE A 90 3.23 -6.03 1.95
C ILE A 90 2.36 -6.20 3.18
N SER A 91 1.62 -5.17 3.57
CA SER A 91 0.66 -5.32 4.65
C SER A 91 -0.65 -5.95 4.18
N VAL A 92 -1.14 -6.88 4.98
CA VAL A 92 -2.39 -7.60 4.77
C VAL A 92 -3.27 -7.51 6.00
N CYS A 93 -4.57 -7.76 5.82
CA CYS A 93 -5.51 -7.93 6.93
C CYS A 93 -6.38 -9.16 6.67
N GLU A 94 -6.79 -9.83 7.75
CA GLU A 94 -7.72 -10.96 7.69
C GLU A 94 -9.06 -10.52 7.08
N LEU A 95 -9.64 -11.35 6.22
CA LEU A 95 -10.95 -11.09 5.67
C LEU A 95 -12.02 -11.13 6.77
N GLU A 96 -13.01 -10.23 6.70
CA GLU A 96 -14.16 -10.24 7.60
C GLU A 96 -15.08 -11.43 7.31
N HIS A 97 -15.15 -11.84 6.05
CA HIS A 97 -15.93 -12.96 5.54
C HIS A 97 -15.08 -13.79 4.57
N PRO A 98 -15.30 -15.11 4.46
CA PRO A 98 -14.61 -15.94 3.47
C PRO A 98 -14.76 -15.37 2.06
N SER A 99 -13.69 -15.40 1.25
CA SER A 99 -13.74 -14.95 -0.15
C SER A 99 -14.75 -15.74 -0.98
N ALA A 100 -15.05 -16.98 -0.58
CA ALA A 100 -16.12 -17.79 -1.15
C ALA A 100 -17.50 -17.12 -1.08
N TRP A 101 -17.73 -16.19 -0.13
CA TRP A 101 -19.00 -15.46 -0.02
C TRP A 101 -19.08 -14.25 -0.96
N CYS A 102 -17.99 -13.92 -1.66
CA CYS A 102 -17.95 -12.83 -2.63
C CYS A 102 -18.44 -13.29 -4.00
N GLY A 103 -19.08 -12.37 -4.74
CA GLY A 103 -19.61 -12.63 -6.07
C GLY A 103 -19.77 -11.35 -6.88
N MET A 104 -20.30 -11.48 -8.09
CA MET A 104 -20.60 -10.36 -8.99
C MET A 104 -22.10 -10.12 -9.02
N ILE A 105 -22.50 -8.85 -8.97
CA ILE A 105 -23.90 -8.45 -9.15
C ILE A 105 -24.11 -8.14 -10.63
N SER A 106 -25.06 -8.82 -11.26
CA SER A 106 -25.49 -8.57 -12.64
C SER A 106 -26.42 -7.35 -12.75
N GLU A 107 -26.70 -6.90 -13.97
CA GLU A 107 -27.56 -5.73 -14.23
C GLU A 107 -28.98 -5.87 -13.65
N ASP A 108 -29.49 -7.09 -13.54
CA ASP A 108 -30.78 -7.44 -12.93
C ASP A 108 -30.73 -7.55 -11.39
N ARG A 109 -29.62 -7.12 -10.76
CA ARG A 109 -29.41 -7.08 -9.30
C ARG A 109 -29.32 -8.46 -8.64
N VAL A 110 -28.96 -9.49 -9.40
CA VAL A 110 -28.74 -10.85 -8.88
C VAL A 110 -27.26 -11.06 -8.56
N LEU A 111 -26.98 -11.66 -7.39
CA LEU A 111 -25.61 -12.01 -6.98
C LEU A 111 -25.24 -13.41 -7.50
N HIS A 112 -24.12 -13.52 -8.19
CA HIS A 112 -23.60 -14.77 -8.75
C HIS A 112 -22.16 -15.06 -8.30
N GLY A 113 -21.75 -16.33 -8.34
CA GLY A 113 -20.35 -16.73 -8.10
C GLY A 113 -19.94 -16.91 -6.65
N PHE A 114 -20.90 -16.88 -5.71
CA PHE A 114 -20.67 -17.16 -4.30
C PHE A 114 -20.92 -18.64 -3.95
N ASP A 115 -20.27 -19.13 -2.90
CA ASP A 115 -20.40 -20.48 -2.35
C ASP A 115 -20.59 -20.41 -0.82
N LEU A 116 -21.80 -20.74 -0.36
CA LEU A 116 -22.15 -20.79 1.06
C LEU A 116 -21.84 -22.14 1.72
N SER A 117 -21.39 -23.14 0.98
CA SER A 117 -21.01 -24.45 1.54
C SER A 117 -19.78 -24.33 2.47
N VAL A 118 -18.98 -23.27 2.30
CA VAL A 118 -17.81 -22.92 3.12
C VAL A 118 -18.19 -22.42 4.54
N SER A 119 -19.49 -22.44 4.91
CA SER A 119 -20.03 -21.71 6.08
C SER A 119 -20.00 -22.40 7.45
N ARG A 120 -19.21 -23.46 7.69
CA ARG A 120 -19.13 -24.07 9.04
C ARG A 120 -17.70 -24.14 9.59
N SER A 121 -17.36 -23.06 10.30
CA SER A 121 -16.28 -22.89 11.28
C SER A 121 -16.20 -24.10 12.23
N GLN A 122 -15.09 -24.83 12.27
CA GLN A 122 -13.94 -24.55 13.14
C GLN A 122 -12.57 -24.72 12.43
N GLU A 123 -12.58 -25.06 11.13
CA GLU A 123 -11.38 -25.31 10.33
C GLU A 123 -11.20 -24.34 9.15
N ALA A 124 -12.07 -23.32 9.02
CA ALA A 124 -12.00 -22.35 7.93
C ALA A 124 -10.61 -21.67 7.92
N ARG A 125 -9.86 -21.88 6.84
CA ARG A 125 -8.53 -21.28 6.65
C ARG A 125 -8.68 -19.76 6.74
N LYS A 126 -7.83 -19.13 7.54
CA LYS A 126 -7.76 -17.66 7.58
C LYS A 126 -7.31 -17.15 6.22
N GLU A 127 -8.17 -16.35 5.61
CA GLU A 127 -7.87 -15.68 4.35
C GLU A 127 -7.49 -14.22 4.62
N TYR A 128 -6.60 -13.69 3.80
CA TYR A 128 -6.07 -12.34 3.96
C TYR A 128 -6.17 -11.59 2.64
N ARG A 129 -6.39 -10.29 2.72
CA ARG A 129 -6.28 -9.37 1.58
C ARG A 129 -5.21 -8.32 1.83
N ILE A 130 -4.61 -7.85 0.74
CA ILE A 130 -3.78 -6.64 0.74
C ILE A 130 -4.63 -5.47 1.24
N ASN A 131 -4.11 -4.70 2.19
CA ASN A 131 -4.86 -3.60 2.80
C ASN A 131 -4.47 -2.20 2.27
N GLY A 132 -3.37 -2.10 1.49
CA GLY A 132 -2.89 -0.83 0.93
C GLY A 132 -2.05 0.03 1.87
N ALA A 133 -1.85 -0.37 3.13
CA ALA A 133 -1.27 0.51 4.13
C ALA A 133 0.25 0.66 4.01
N ILE A 134 0.96 -0.44 3.75
CA ILE A 134 2.42 -0.54 3.78
C ILE A 134 2.91 -1.43 2.64
N TYR A 135 3.87 -0.93 1.89
CA TYR A 135 4.67 -1.71 0.95
C TYR A 135 6.15 -1.39 1.16
N VAL A 136 6.96 -2.40 1.45
CA VAL A 136 8.42 -2.32 1.54
C VAL A 136 8.99 -3.08 0.35
N VAL A 137 9.96 -2.49 -0.37
CA VAL A 137 10.65 -3.18 -1.46
C VAL A 137 12.06 -2.65 -1.62
N ASN A 138 13.00 -3.52 -1.95
CA ASN A 138 14.34 -3.12 -2.37
C ASN A 138 14.26 -2.24 -3.63
N ARG A 139 14.98 -1.11 -3.65
CA ARG A 139 14.96 -0.16 -4.79
C ARG A 139 15.37 -0.83 -6.10
N LEU A 140 16.41 -1.67 -6.11
CA LEU A 140 16.87 -2.34 -7.33
C LEU A 140 15.81 -3.34 -7.84
N ALA A 141 15.20 -4.11 -6.94
CA ALA A 141 14.10 -5.00 -7.30
C ALA A 141 12.90 -4.22 -7.87
N PHE A 142 12.53 -3.10 -7.24
CA PHE A 142 11.48 -2.21 -7.74
C PHE A 142 11.81 -1.65 -9.14
N MET A 143 13.03 -1.18 -9.37
CA MET A 143 13.44 -0.65 -10.67
C MET A 143 13.47 -1.72 -11.76
N SER A 144 13.87 -2.96 -11.41
CA SER A 144 13.88 -4.09 -12.34
C SER A 144 12.49 -4.61 -12.68
N LYS A 145 11.60 -4.71 -11.68
CA LYS A 145 10.28 -5.34 -11.82
C LYS A 145 9.16 -4.36 -12.11
N GLY A 146 9.35 -3.08 -11.81
CA GLY A 146 8.36 -2.02 -11.99
C GLY A 146 7.12 -2.18 -11.11
N SER A 147 7.24 -2.78 -9.92
CA SER A 147 6.10 -3.06 -9.04
C SER A 147 6.51 -3.04 -7.56
N MET A 148 5.61 -2.56 -6.69
CA MET A 148 5.75 -2.69 -5.23
C MET A 148 5.41 -4.10 -4.72
N ILE A 149 4.71 -4.89 -5.55
CA ILE A 149 4.30 -6.26 -5.25
C ILE A 149 5.06 -7.20 -6.17
N LEU A 150 5.89 -8.06 -5.60
CA LEU A 150 6.66 -9.08 -6.30
C LEU A 150 5.89 -10.40 -6.25
N ARG A 151 5.21 -10.76 -7.35
CA ARG A 151 4.35 -11.96 -7.41
C ARG A 151 5.11 -13.21 -6.95
N ASN A 152 4.45 -14.02 -6.12
CA ASN A 152 4.96 -15.28 -5.52
C ASN A 152 6.17 -15.14 -4.58
N GLN A 153 6.57 -13.92 -4.22
CA GLN A 153 7.73 -13.68 -3.34
C GLN A 153 7.40 -12.77 -2.15
N ASN A 154 6.16 -12.26 -2.07
CA ASN A 154 5.77 -11.34 -1.01
C ASN A 154 5.77 -12.02 0.36
N ILE A 155 6.54 -11.46 1.29
CA ILE A 155 6.27 -11.67 2.70
C ILE A 155 5.14 -10.72 3.14
N CYS A 156 4.23 -11.23 3.97
CA CYS A 156 3.03 -10.51 4.38
C CYS A 156 3.11 -10.10 5.86
N TYR A 157 2.97 -8.82 6.14
CA TYR A 157 2.82 -8.29 7.50
C TYR A 157 1.32 -8.14 7.83
N ALA A 158 0.82 -8.93 8.78
CA ALA A 158 -0.57 -8.86 9.19
C ALA A 158 -0.79 -7.65 10.12
N THR A 159 -1.58 -6.68 9.67
CA THR A 159 -2.08 -5.59 10.53
C THR A 159 -3.39 -6.03 11.19
N GLY A 160 -3.78 -5.36 12.29
CA GLY A 160 -5.10 -5.58 12.90
C GLY A 160 -6.28 -5.42 11.93
N LYS A 161 -7.48 -5.91 12.33
CA LYS A 161 -8.70 -5.85 11.51
C LYS A 161 -8.98 -4.41 11.05
N VAL A 162 -9.13 -4.24 9.74
CA VAL A 162 -9.47 -2.95 9.11
C VAL A 162 -10.98 -2.76 9.23
N ASN A 163 -11.47 -2.26 10.37
CA ASN A 163 -12.89 -1.86 10.51
C ASN A 163 -13.15 -0.62 9.65
N ARG A 164 -13.67 -0.81 8.43
CA ARG A 164 -14.00 0.30 7.50
C ARG A 164 -15.43 0.83 7.60
N TYR A 165 -16.26 0.34 8.52
CA TYR A 165 -17.64 0.79 8.69
C TYR A 165 -17.80 1.70 9.91
N ARG A 166 -17.45 2.97 9.76
CA ARG A 166 -18.09 4.06 10.51
C ARG A 166 -18.33 5.20 9.52
N HIS A 167 -19.60 5.54 9.34
CA HIS A 167 -20.16 6.57 8.45
C HIS A 167 -20.39 6.12 7.00
N LEU A 168 -21.61 5.62 6.75
CA LEU A 168 -22.52 5.95 5.65
C LEU A 168 -23.79 5.10 5.85
N LEU A 169 -24.71 5.63 6.67
CA LEU A 169 -26.14 5.36 6.58
C LEU A 169 -26.79 6.66 6.07
#